data_AF-A0A167UND2-F1
#
_entry.id   AF-A0A167UND2-F1
#
_cell.length_a   1.000
_cell.length_b   1.000
_cell.length_c   1.000
_cell.angle_alpha   90.00
_cell.angle_beta   90.00
_cell.angle_gamma   90.00
#
_symmetry.space_group_name_H-M   'P 1'
#
loop_
_entity.id
_entity.type
_entity.pdbx_description
1 polymer ?
#
loop_
_entity_poly.entity_id
_entity_poly.type
_entity_poly.pdbx_seq_one_letter_code
_entity_poly.pdbx_strand_id
1 'polypeptide(L)'
;MEKFTLEQLFRISGIGAASGLIYKDNVLLIIGDNSSYVYEYFMDSQNLKRHPLLENPSENILKKEKPDFEAITTCGHSIYVLGSGSTEKRNKMVQINVADKKIVATNDIADLYTILQNSAEIKAEDFNIEGAIYNGKSWYLFNRGNGSSNKNILFALHGELLTTQLTVLSYAYQLPTINGVQTSFTDGILVENTIYFLATAEDTISTYHDGEVLGSLIGSIDLKTMRIKFTKKISDSHKFEGLTVYTHSKEKIEFLLCEDKDTDILETDIYKLSLDLDCATIN
;
A
#
# COMPACT_ATOMS: atom_id res chain seq x y z
N MET A 1 7.24 -19.35 -16.72
CA MET A 1 6.14 -19.15 -15.74
C MET A 1 6.85 -18.87 -14.45
N GLU A 2 6.87 -17.61 -14.03
CA GLU A 2 7.57 -17.19 -12.81
C GLU A 2 7.14 -18.08 -11.65
N LYS A 3 8.12 -18.76 -11.04
CA LYS A 3 7.90 -19.54 -9.84
C LYS A 3 7.94 -18.58 -8.67
N PHE A 4 7.04 -18.81 -7.72
CA PHE A 4 7.03 -18.07 -6.47
C PHE A 4 6.94 -19.01 -5.28
N THR A 5 7.43 -18.52 -4.14
CA THR A 5 7.16 -19.11 -2.82
C THR A 5 6.61 -18.03 -1.91
N LEU A 6 5.60 -18.38 -1.12
CA LEU A 6 5.01 -17.52 -0.10
C LEU A 6 5.08 -18.26 1.24
N GLU A 7 5.74 -17.65 2.23
CA GLU A 7 5.88 -18.21 3.57
C GLU A 7 5.60 -17.14 4.62
N GLN A 8 4.90 -17.50 5.69
CA GLN A 8 4.79 -16.65 6.87
C GLN A 8 6.16 -16.63 7.57
N LEU A 9 6.76 -15.46 7.69
CA LEU A 9 8.11 -15.31 8.22
C LEU A 9 8.08 -15.15 9.75
N PHE A 10 7.22 -14.28 10.26
CA PHE A 10 6.97 -14.09 11.69
C PHE A 10 5.66 -13.32 11.94
N ARG A 11 5.25 -13.27 13.20
CA ARG A 11 4.14 -12.47 13.71
C ARG A 11 4.63 -11.35 14.61
N ILE A 12 4.03 -10.17 14.48
CA ILE A 12 4.25 -9.03 15.36
C ILE A 12 2.99 -8.82 16.22
N SER A 13 3.14 -8.87 17.53
CA SER A 13 2.08 -8.47 18.48
C SER A 13 2.12 -6.96 18.73
N GLY A 14 0.95 -6.35 18.86
CA GLY A 14 0.77 -4.91 19.11
C GLY A 14 0.48 -4.06 17.89
N ILE A 15 0.18 -4.66 16.73
CA ILE A 15 -0.22 -3.97 15.49
C ILE A 15 -1.43 -4.69 14.92
N GLY A 16 -2.57 -4.01 14.77
CA GLY A 16 -3.75 -4.53 14.07
C GLY A 16 -3.89 -3.87 12.70
N ALA A 17 -4.60 -4.55 11.80
CA ALA A 17 -5.00 -4.06 10.47
C ALA A 17 -3.88 -3.34 9.70
N ALA A 18 -2.75 -4.03 9.51
CA ALA A 18 -1.57 -3.45 8.89
C ALA A 18 -1.78 -3.22 7.38
N SER A 19 -1.56 -1.98 6.95
CA SER A 19 -1.97 -1.44 5.65
C SER A 19 -0.83 -0.76 4.88
N GLY A 20 0.42 -1.05 5.24
CA GLY A 20 1.56 -0.50 4.52
C GLY A 20 2.89 -0.77 5.20
N LEU A 21 3.94 -0.95 4.39
CA LEU A 21 5.26 -1.37 4.85
C LEU A 21 6.41 -0.57 4.23
N ILE A 22 7.41 -0.26 5.03
CA ILE A 22 8.76 0.08 4.54
C ILE A 22 9.77 -0.79 5.28
N TYR A 23 10.58 -1.54 4.54
CA TYR A 23 11.74 -2.25 5.07
C TYR A 23 13.03 -1.49 4.76
N LYS A 24 13.87 -1.30 5.78
CA LYS A 24 15.23 -0.79 5.62
C LYS A 24 16.11 -1.20 6.79
N ASP A 25 17.33 -1.65 6.51
CA ASP A 25 18.37 -1.95 7.52
C ASP A 25 17.87 -2.84 8.68
N ASN A 26 17.11 -3.89 8.35
CA ASN A 26 16.50 -4.84 9.29
C ASN A 26 15.45 -4.23 10.24
N VAL A 27 14.87 -3.10 9.84
CA VAL A 27 13.78 -2.41 10.52
C VAL A 27 12.58 -2.34 9.59
N LEU A 28 11.41 -2.65 10.11
CA LEU A 28 10.12 -2.45 9.46
C LEU A 28 9.45 -1.21 10.02
N LEU A 29 9.02 -0.31 9.12
CA LEU A 29 8.01 0.67 9.42
C LEU A 29 6.67 0.16 8.93
N ILE A 30 5.67 0.24 9.81
CA ILE A 30 4.35 -0.34 9.56
C ILE A 30 3.32 0.70 9.94
N ILE A 31 2.28 0.85 9.12
CA ILE A 31 1.06 1.59 9.46
C ILE A 31 -0.10 0.61 9.53
N GLY A 32 -1.18 1.00 10.20
CA GLY A 32 -2.42 0.26 10.19
C GLY A 32 -3.61 1.20 10.08
N ASP A 33 -4.66 0.75 9.39
CA ASP A 33 -5.80 1.59 9.02
C ASP A 33 -6.55 2.14 10.24
N ASN A 34 -6.57 1.37 11.32
CA ASN A 34 -7.28 1.61 12.56
C ASN A 34 -6.37 2.23 13.63
N SER A 35 -5.17 2.65 13.25
CA SER A 35 -4.18 3.24 14.15
C SER A 35 -3.78 4.64 13.72
N SER A 36 -3.31 5.41 14.70
CA SER A 36 -2.69 6.72 14.48
C SER A 36 -1.24 6.73 14.95
N TYR A 37 -0.59 5.57 14.86
CA TYR A 37 0.84 5.38 15.04
C TYR A 37 1.47 4.92 13.72
N VAL A 38 2.73 5.29 13.52
CA VAL A 38 3.64 4.48 12.72
C VAL A 38 4.46 3.63 13.68
N TYR A 39 4.53 2.34 13.39
CA TYR A 39 5.27 1.38 14.18
C TYR A 39 6.67 1.22 13.61
N GLU A 40 7.66 1.05 14.48
CA GLU A 40 9.04 0.75 14.10
C GLU A 40 9.45 -0.55 14.79
N TYR A 41 9.52 -1.62 13.99
CA TYR A 41 9.81 -2.97 14.45
C TYR A 41 11.24 -3.37 14.08
N PHE A 42 12.04 -3.67 15.10
CA PHE A 42 13.43 -4.11 14.96
C PHE A 42 13.49 -5.63 14.88
N MET A 43 13.71 -6.18 13.69
CA MET A 43 13.56 -7.62 13.45
C MET A 43 14.51 -8.50 14.27
N ASP A 44 15.77 -8.07 14.47
CA ASP A 44 16.75 -8.83 15.28
C ASP A 44 16.35 -8.95 16.76
N SER A 45 15.92 -7.83 17.33
CA SER A 45 15.58 -7.73 18.76
C SER A 45 14.12 -8.02 19.07
N GLN A 46 13.28 -8.14 18.03
CA GLN A 46 11.82 -8.25 18.09
C GLN A 46 11.17 -7.13 18.93
N ASN A 47 11.78 -5.94 18.92
CA ASN A 47 11.30 -4.79 19.67
C ASN A 47 10.38 -3.94 18.80
N LEU A 48 9.21 -3.58 19.34
CA LEU A 48 8.23 -2.72 18.71
C LEU A 48 8.19 -1.34 19.38
N LYS A 49 8.51 -0.30 18.63
CA LYS A 49 8.28 1.09 19.03
C LYS A 49 7.06 1.67 18.32
N ARG A 50 6.43 2.64 18.97
CA ARG A 50 5.27 3.38 18.46
C ARG A 50 5.63 4.85 18.37
N HIS A 51 5.36 5.45 17.22
CA HIS A 51 5.59 6.88 16.99
C HIS A 51 4.26 7.53 16.61
N PRO A 52 3.77 8.51 17.39
CA PRO A 52 2.49 9.17 17.12
C PRO A 52 2.44 9.86 15.75
N LEU A 53 1.35 9.67 15.01
CA LEU A 53 1.02 10.42 13.80
C LEU A 53 0.04 11.57 14.06
N LEU A 54 -0.67 11.54 15.19
CA LEU A 54 -1.66 12.54 15.62
C LEU A 54 -1.44 12.94 17.09
N GLU A 55 -2.05 14.04 17.52
CA GLU A 55 -1.91 14.59 18.88
C GLU A 55 -2.43 13.65 19.98
N ASN A 56 -3.55 12.95 19.72
CA ASN A 56 -4.16 11.97 20.63
C ASN A 56 -4.13 10.59 19.98
N PRO A 57 -2.97 9.93 19.93
CA PRO A 57 -2.82 8.70 19.16
C PRO A 57 -3.45 7.51 19.89
N SER A 58 -4.18 6.70 19.15
CA SER A 58 -4.84 5.47 19.60
C SER A 58 -4.68 4.36 18.55
N GLU A 59 -4.82 3.13 19.02
CA GLU A 59 -4.99 1.90 18.23
C GLU A 59 -6.48 1.51 18.26
N ASN A 60 -6.92 0.63 17.36
CA ASN A 60 -8.32 0.17 17.23
C ASN A 60 -9.33 1.34 17.22
N ILE A 61 -9.03 2.38 16.46
CA ILE A 61 -9.90 3.53 16.27
C ILE A 61 -11.15 3.06 15.51
N LEU A 62 -12.33 3.42 16.03
CA LEU A 62 -13.60 3.07 15.42
C LEU A 62 -13.65 3.48 13.93
N LYS A 63 -14.22 2.63 13.08
CA LYS A 63 -14.29 2.80 11.62
C LYS A 63 -14.74 4.19 11.12
N LYS A 64 -15.65 4.84 11.85
CA LYS A 64 -16.17 6.19 11.54
C LYS A 64 -15.24 7.34 11.93
N GLU A 65 -14.26 7.06 12.78
CA GLU A 65 -13.31 8.02 13.35
C GLU A 65 -11.89 7.80 12.84
N LYS A 66 -11.58 6.60 12.29
CA LYS A 66 -10.22 6.28 11.87
C LYS A 66 -9.71 7.21 10.76
N PRO A 67 -8.44 7.65 10.84
CA PRO A 67 -7.80 8.41 9.78
C PRO A 67 -7.56 7.56 8.53
N ASP A 68 -7.63 6.22 8.65
CA ASP A 68 -7.53 5.27 7.53
C ASP A 68 -6.21 5.47 6.79
N PHE A 69 -5.10 5.39 7.54
CA PHE A 69 -3.78 5.48 6.94
C PHE A 69 -3.52 4.19 6.16
N GLU A 70 -3.50 4.30 4.84
CA GLU A 70 -3.44 3.16 3.90
C GLU A 70 -2.24 3.25 2.95
N ALA A 71 -1.44 4.32 3.01
CA ALA A 71 -0.30 4.46 2.13
C ALA A 71 0.89 5.11 2.84
N ILE A 72 2.06 4.52 2.67
CA ILE A 72 3.30 4.98 3.28
C ILE A 72 4.46 4.95 2.27
N THR A 73 5.28 6.00 2.23
CA THR A 73 6.47 6.01 1.37
C THR A 73 7.54 6.97 1.89
N THR A 74 8.77 6.84 1.38
CA THR A 74 9.88 7.75 1.72
C THR A 74 10.15 8.77 0.61
N CYS A 75 10.29 10.03 0.98
CA CYS A 75 10.76 11.09 0.09
C CYS A 75 11.83 11.93 0.81
N GLY A 76 13.08 11.81 0.35
CA GLY A 76 14.24 12.47 0.96
C GLY A 76 14.45 12.03 2.42
N HIS A 77 14.48 13.01 3.34
CA HIS A 77 14.62 12.76 4.78
C HIS A 77 13.28 12.60 5.51
N SER A 78 12.20 12.38 4.77
CA SER A 78 10.86 12.26 5.32
C SER A 78 10.17 10.97 4.90
N ILE A 79 9.32 10.49 5.79
CA ILE A 79 8.31 9.47 5.51
C ILE A 79 6.97 10.20 5.41
N TYR A 80 6.19 9.85 4.42
CA TYR A 80 4.84 10.36 4.19
C TYR A 80 3.86 9.23 4.45
N VAL A 81 2.86 9.50 5.27
CA VAL A 81 1.74 8.61 5.56
C VAL A 81 0.47 9.31 5.10
N LEU A 82 -0.31 8.67 4.25
CA LEU A 82 -1.50 9.23 3.63
C LEU A 82 -2.73 8.46 4.09
N GLY A 83 -3.77 9.19 4.47
CA GLY A 83 -5.11 8.64 4.65
C GLY A 83 -5.73 8.30 3.30
N SER A 84 -6.66 7.36 3.26
CA SER A 84 -7.21 6.82 2.01
C SER A 84 -8.03 7.80 1.17
N GLY A 85 -8.51 8.89 1.75
CA GLY A 85 -9.34 9.88 1.06
C GLY A 85 -10.79 9.48 0.79
N SER A 86 -11.23 8.31 1.27
CA SER A 86 -12.61 7.84 1.09
C SER A 86 -13.66 8.61 1.90
N THR A 87 -13.24 9.40 2.90
CA THR A 87 -14.09 10.36 3.63
C THR A 87 -13.27 11.59 4.04
N GLU A 88 -13.93 12.66 4.45
CA GLU A 88 -13.26 13.89 4.92
C GLU A 88 -12.24 13.65 6.05
N LYS A 89 -12.51 12.71 6.96
CA LYS A 89 -11.58 12.38 8.07
C LYS A 89 -10.31 11.65 7.60
N ARG A 90 -10.32 11.15 6.36
CA ARG A 90 -9.27 10.33 5.74
C ARG A 90 -8.43 11.14 4.73
N ASN A 91 -8.61 12.46 4.69
CA ASN A 91 -7.82 13.37 3.84
C ASN A 91 -6.52 13.84 4.48
N LYS A 92 -6.05 13.19 5.55
CA LYS A 92 -4.83 13.61 6.26
C LYS A 92 -3.59 13.03 5.60
N MET A 93 -2.57 13.85 5.45
CA MET A 93 -1.20 13.43 5.14
C MET A 93 -0.26 13.87 6.26
N VAL A 94 0.44 12.91 6.86
CA VAL A 94 1.42 13.17 7.93
C VAL A 94 2.82 12.96 7.36
N GLN A 95 3.65 13.99 7.48
CA GLN A 95 5.07 13.95 7.16
C GLN A 95 5.85 13.81 8.46
N ILE A 96 6.69 12.77 8.57
CA ILE A 96 7.57 12.56 9.72
C ILE A 96 9.04 12.51 9.27
N ASN A 97 9.97 12.85 10.15
CA ASN A 97 11.40 12.78 9.87
C ASN A 97 11.88 11.32 9.93
N VAL A 98 12.71 10.88 8.98
CA VAL A 98 13.18 9.49 8.93
C VAL A 98 14.10 9.13 10.11
N ALA A 99 14.85 10.09 10.64
CA ALA A 99 15.88 9.86 11.66
C ALA A 99 15.31 9.72 13.08
N ASP A 100 14.33 10.55 13.45
CA ASP A 100 13.76 10.55 14.80
C ASP A 100 12.25 10.33 14.85
N LYS A 101 11.61 10.11 13.70
CA LYS A 101 10.17 9.84 13.53
C LYS A 101 9.25 10.94 14.07
N LYS A 102 9.78 12.14 14.34
CA LYS A 102 8.95 13.29 14.76
C LYS A 102 8.13 13.82 13.59
N ILE A 103 6.92 14.27 13.90
CA ILE A 103 6.05 14.97 12.95
C ILE A 103 6.74 16.26 12.50
N VAL A 104 6.89 16.39 11.18
CA VAL A 104 7.37 17.59 10.50
C VAL A 104 6.18 18.45 10.09
N ALA A 105 5.13 17.82 9.55
CA ALA A 105 3.91 18.51 9.13
C ALA A 105 2.73 17.53 9.09
N THR A 106 1.53 18.06 9.30
CA THR A 106 0.26 17.36 9.05
C THR A 106 -0.57 18.26 8.15
N ASN A 107 -0.94 17.77 6.97
CA ASN A 107 -1.69 18.52 5.97
C ASN A 107 -3.03 17.84 5.71
N ASP A 108 -4.05 18.64 5.45
CA ASP A 108 -5.25 18.18 4.77
C ASP A 108 -4.98 18.25 3.25
N ILE A 109 -5.18 17.13 2.56
CA ILE A 109 -4.91 16.98 1.12
C ILE A 109 -6.20 16.75 0.31
N ALA A 110 -7.36 17.19 0.83
CA ALA A 110 -8.65 17.12 0.13
C ALA A 110 -8.62 17.70 -1.30
N ASP A 111 -7.93 18.84 -1.50
CA ASP A 111 -7.82 19.47 -2.81
C ASP A 111 -7.05 18.59 -3.81
N LEU A 112 -5.97 17.94 -3.35
CA LEU A 112 -5.23 16.97 -4.15
C LEU A 112 -6.13 15.80 -4.54
N TYR A 113 -6.86 15.22 -3.58
CA TYR A 113 -7.76 14.10 -3.85
C TYR A 113 -8.89 14.48 -4.81
N THR A 114 -9.40 15.70 -4.72
CA THR A 114 -10.37 16.24 -5.70
C THR A 114 -9.76 16.31 -7.11
N ILE A 115 -8.49 16.72 -7.24
CA ILE A 115 -7.79 16.72 -8.53
C ILE A 115 -7.65 15.29 -9.07
N LEU A 116 -7.26 14.32 -8.23
CA LEU A 116 -7.11 12.92 -8.62
C LEU A 116 -8.45 12.32 -9.07
N GLN A 117 -9.51 12.51 -8.29
CA GLN A 117 -10.88 12.10 -8.61
C GLN A 117 -11.31 12.62 -9.99
N ASN A 118 -11.16 13.93 -10.21
CA ASN A 118 -11.52 14.56 -11.49
C ASN A 118 -10.69 14.01 -12.66
N SER A 119 -9.38 13.79 -12.46
CA SER A 119 -8.48 13.32 -13.52
C SER A 119 -8.77 11.91 -14.04
N ALA A 120 -9.41 11.07 -13.22
CA ALA A 120 -9.77 9.69 -13.55
C ALA A 120 -11.29 9.45 -13.59
N GLU A 121 -12.08 10.52 -13.48
CA GLU A 121 -13.54 10.49 -13.43
C GLU A 121 -14.06 9.55 -12.31
N ILE A 122 -13.38 9.51 -11.17
CA ILE A 122 -13.77 8.71 -10.00
C ILE A 122 -14.68 9.57 -9.13
N LYS A 123 -15.81 9.03 -8.68
CA LYS A 123 -16.66 9.71 -7.72
C LYS A 123 -16.07 9.61 -6.32
N ALA A 124 -16.38 10.55 -5.44
CA ALA A 124 -15.85 10.57 -4.08
C ALA A 124 -16.12 9.26 -3.32
N GLU A 125 -17.29 8.63 -3.51
CA GLU A 125 -17.63 7.36 -2.86
C GLU A 125 -16.82 6.13 -3.34
N ASP A 126 -16.18 6.23 -4.50
CA ASP A 126 -15.37 5.16 -5.10
C ASP A 126 -13.85 5.46 -5.01
N PHE A 127 -13.46 6.56 -4.37
CA PHE A 127 -12.07 6.98 -4.24
C PHE A 127 -11.44 6.42 -2.96
N ASN A 128 -10.34 5.69 -3.09
CA ASN A 128 -9.66 5.06 -1.96
C ASN A 128 -8.18 4.81 -2.31
N ILE A 129 -7.26 5.62 -1.77
CA ILE A 129 -5.82 5.44 -1.97
C ILE A 129 -5.29 4.37 -1.02
N GLU A 130 -4.55 3.40 -1.56
CA GLU A 130 -3.96 2.28 -0.79
C GLU A 130 -2.49 2.01 -1.11
N GLY A 131 -1.84 2.90 -1.86
CA GLY A 131 -0.43 2.72 -2.15
C GLY A 131 0.23 4.01 -2.55
N ALA A 132 1.49 4.17 -2.15
CA ALA A 132 2.30 5.33 -2.50
C ALA A 132 3.75 4.95 -2.82
N ILE A 133 4.23 5.46 -3.95
CA ILE A 133 5.63 5.34 -4.37
C ILE A 133 6.16 6.74 -4.63
N TYR A 134 7.39 7.00 -4.20
CA TYR A 134 8.16 8.14 -4.69
C TYR A 134 9.47 7.66 -5.32
N ASN A 135 9.73 8.03 -6.58
CA ASN A 135 10.92 7.59 -7.32
C ASN A 135 12.07 8.62 -7.31
N GLY A 136 12.01 9.65 -6.48
CA GLY A 136 12.96 10.77 -6.49
C GLY A 136 12.56 11.93 -7.39
N LYS A 137 11.51 11.79 -8.19
CA LYS A 137 11.01 12.84 -9.10
C LYS A 137 9.49 12.93 -9.15
N SER A 138 8.82 11.79 -9.13
CA SER A 138 7.38 11.67 -9.27
C SER A 138 6.82 10.77 -8.19
N TRP A 139 5.58 11.10 -7.83
CA TRP A 139 4.75 10.30 -6.95
C TRP A 139 3.86 9.39 -7.78
N TYR A 140 3.62 8.19 -7.28
CA TYR A 140 2.64 7.27 -7.84
C TYR A 140 1.69 6.85 -6.73
N LEU A 141 0.40 7.05 -6.95
CA LEU A 141 -0.65 6.72 -5.97
C LEU A 141 -1.61 5.70 -6.58
N PHE A 142 -1.99 4.69 -5.79
CA PHE A 142 -2.85 3.60 -6.25
C PHE A 142 -4.26 3.81 -5.69
N ASN A 143 -5.25 3.96 -6.58
CA ASN A 143 -6.65 3.89 -6.20
C ASN A 143 -7.13 2.44 -6.24
N ARG A 144 -7.66 1.96 -5.12
CA ARG A 144 -8.38 0.69 -5.05
C ARG A 144 -9.69 0.79 -5.81
N GLY A 145 -9.90 -0.09 -6.79
CA GLY A 145 -11.14 -0.20 -7.54
C GLY A 145 -12.20 -1.08 -6.90
N ASN A 146 -12.45 -0.98 -5.59
CA ASN A 146 -13.49 -1.77 -4.90
C ASN A 146 -14.87 -1.08 -4.85
N GLY A 147 -14.95 0.17 -5.32
CA GLY A 147 -16.19 0.90 -5.50
C GLY A 147 -17.01 0.40 -6.69
N SER A 148 -18.22 0.95 -6.85
CA SER A 148 -19.19 0.51 -7.88
C SER A 148 -18.69 0.66 -9.31
N SER A 149 -17.76 1.59 -9.55
CA SER A 149 -17.12 1.80 -10.84
C SER A 149 -15.92 0.89 -11.14
N ASN A 150 -15.45 0.10 -10.16
CA ASN A 150 -14.32 -0.82 -10.27
C ASN A 150 -13.04 -0.19 -10.89
N LYS A 151 -12.75 1.07 -10.53
CA LYS A 151 -11.66 1.85 -11.13
C LYS A 151 -10.34 1.64 -10.40
N ASN A 152 -9.57 0.66 -10.86
CA ASN A 152 -8.15 0.50 -10.49
C ASN A 152 -7.29 1.51 -11.25
N ILE A 153 -6.80 2.53 -10.54
CA ILE A 153 -6.05 3.63 -11.16
C ILE A 153 -4.67 3.74 -10.53
N LEU A 154 -3.64 3.88 -11.37
CA LEU A 154 -2.34 4.41 -10.97
C LEU A 154 -2.28 5.89 -11.39
N PHE A 155 -2.20 6.78 -10.40
CA PHE A 155 -1.92 8.19 -10.65
C PHE A 155 -0.40 8.39 -10.72
N ALA A 156 0.09 9.11 -11.71
CA ALA A 156 1.47 9.60 -11.76
C ALA A 156 1.45 11.12 -11.61
N LEU A 157 2.06 11.62 -10.54
CA LEU A 157 2.10 13.04 -10.21
C LEU A 157 3.52 13.54 -10.42
N HIS A 158 3.67 14.49 -11.34
CA HIS A 158 4.95 15.13 -11.64
C HIS A 158 5.11 16.41 -10.80
N GLY A 159 6.06 16.37 -9.88
CA GLY A 159 6.42 17.46 -8.98
C GLY A 159 7.07 16.91 -7.70
N GLU A 160 7.81 17.76 -7.00
CA GLU A 160 8.56 17.33 -5.80
C GLU A 160 7.66 17.12 -4.59
N LEU A 161 6.66 18.00 -4.40
CA LEU A 161 5.80 18.01 -3.21
C LEU A 161 4.33 17.85 -3.58
N LEU A 162 3.64 16.94 -2.88
CA LEU A 162 2.20 16.69 -3.03
C LEU A 162 1.30 17.91 -2.73
N THR A 163 1.86 18.95 -2.10
CA THR A 163 1.16 20.19 -1.72
C THR A 163 1.38 21.35 -2.70
N THR A 164 2.07 21.11 -3.82
CA THR A 164 2.36 22.13 -4.84
C THR A 164 1.58 21.87 -6.13
N GLN A 165 1.74 22.71 -7.15
CA GLN A 165 1.09 22.49 -8.44
C GLN A 165 1.67 21.24 -9.12
N LEU A 166 0.81 20.24 -9.35
CA LEU A 166 1.18 18.94 -9.90
C LEU A 166 0.57 18.76 -11.28
N THR A 167 1.31 18.12 -12.18
CA THR A 167 0.72 17.52 -13.38
C THR A 167 0.34 16.08 -13.03
N VAL A 168 -0.93 15.73 -13.20
CA VAL A 168 -1.46 14.39 -12.91
C VAL A 168 -1.74 13.65 -14.22
N LEU A 169 -1.22 12.44 -14.33
CA LEU A 169 -1.61 11.46 -15.35
C LEU A 169 -2.28 10.27 -14.66
N SER A 170 -3.32 9.72 -15.27
CA SER A 170 -4.12 8.64 -14.68
C SER A 170 -4.12 7.44 -15.61
N TYR A 171 -3.73 6.28 -15.09
CA TYR A 171 -3.65 5.03 -15.83
C TYR A 171 -4.64 4.02 -15.25
N ALA A 172 -5.70 3.72 -16.01
CA ALA A 172 -6.70 2.75 -15.61
C ALA A 172 -6.30 1.33 -16.00
N TYR A 173 -6.55 0.37 -15.10
CA TYR A 173 -6.22 -1.04 -15.31
C TYR A 173 -7.44 -1.93 -15.12
N GLN A 174 -7.65 -2.85 -16.07
CA GLN A 174 -8.53 -3.99 -15.85
C GLN A 174 -7.70 -5.12 -15.25
N LEU A 175 -7.70 -5.21 -13.91
CA LEU A 175 -7.00 -6.28 -13.20
C LEU A 175 -7.75 -7.63 -13.32
N PRO A 176 -7.05 -8.78 -13.18
CA PRO A 176 -7.67 -10.10 -13.23
C PRO A 176 -8.75 -10.32 -12.16
N THR A 177 -9.60 -11.30 -12.38
CA THR A 177 -10.58 -11.76 -11.39
C THR A 177 -10.07 -12.99 -10.62
N ILE A 178 -10.51 -13.12 -9.37
CA ILE A 178 -10.39 -14.35 -8.57
C ILE A 178 -11.81 -14.73 -8.16
N ASN A 179 -12.22 -15.97 -8.46
CA ASN A 179 -13.58 -16.47 -8.20
C ASN A 179 -14.70 -15.55 -8.74
N GLY A 180 -14.45 -14.85 -9.84
CA GLY A 180 -15.41 -13.95 -10.49
C GLY A 180 -15.40 -12.51 -9.99
N VAL A 181 -14.70 -12.20 -8.89
CA VAL A 181 -14.54 -10.84 -8.36
C VAL A 181 -13.26 -10.21 -8.90
N GLN A 182 -13.34 -8.96 -9.35
CA GLN A 182 -12.17 -8.24 -9.83
C GLN A 182 -11.22 -7.91 -8.67
N THR A 183 -9.93 -8.15 -8.87
CA THR A 183 -8.91 -7.73 -7.91
C THR A 183 -8.71 -6.22 -7.97
N SER A 184 -8.40 -5.60 -6.83
CA SER A 184 -8.16 -4.17 -6.73
C SER A 184 -6.84 -3.87 -6.03
N PHE A 185 -6.16 -2.80 -6.46
CA PHE A 185 -4.84 -2.45 -5.90
C PHE A 185 -4.90 -2.26 -4.39
N THR A 186 -3.90 -2.77 -3.69
CA THR A 186 -3.76 -2.66 -2.22
C THR A 186 -2.39 -2.19 -1.74
N ASP A 187 -1.35 -2.21 -2.58
CA ASP A 187 -0.08 -1.48 -2.38
C ASP A 187 0.79 -1.59 -3.64
N GLY A 188 1.91 -0.85 -3.69
CA GLY A 188 2.93 -1.02 -4.72
C GLY A 188 4.31 -0.49 -4.33
N ILE A 189 5.35 -1.07 -4.93
CA ILE A 189 6.75 -0.68 -4.75
C ILE A 189 7.46 -0.59 -6.09
N LEU A 190 8.32 0.41 -6.26
CA LEU A 190 9.15 0.54 -7.44
C LEU A 190 10.51 -0.12 -7.23
N VAL A 191 10.86 -1.00 -8.17
CA VAL A 191 12.19 -1.61 -8.25
C VAL A 191 12.75 -1.34 -9.63
N GLU A 192 13.79 -0.50 -9.68
CA GLU A 192 14.37 0.00 -10.94
C GLU A 192 13.30 0.66 -11.82
N ASN A 193 12.90 0.00 -12.93
CA ASN A 193 11.91 0.47 -13.89
C ASN A 193 10.61 -0.36 -13.87
N THR A 194 10.41 -1.14 -12.82
CA THR A 194 9.24 -2.02 -12.67
C THR A 194 8.53 -1.71 -11.37
N ILE A 195 7.28 -1.28 -11.48
CA ILE A 195 6.38 -1.20 -10.33
C ILE A 195 5.86 -2.61 -10.07
N TYR A 196 6.12 -3.15 -8.90
CA TYR A 196 5.43 -4.35 -8.39
C TYR A 196 4.25 -3.89 -7.56
N PHE A 197 3.12 -4.57 -7.69
CA PHE A 197 1.89 -4.19 -6.98
C PHE A 197 1.18 -5.40 -6.41
N LEU A 198 0.48 -5.19 -5.30
CA LEU A 198 -0.49 -6.14 -4.78
C LEU A 198 -1.88 -5.76 -5.23
N ALA A 199 -2.72 -6.78 -5.40
CA ALA A 199 -4.15 -6.58 -5.56
C ALA A 199 -4.94 -7.73 -4.92
N THR A 200 -6.05 -7.40 -4.27
CA THR A 200 -6.92 -8.34 -3.54
C THR A 200 -8.31 -8.37 -4.16
N ALA A 201 -8.91 -9.55 -4.26
CA ALA A 201 -10.32 -9.71 -4.62
C ALA A 201 -11.16 -9.80 -3.34
N GLU A 202 -12.05 -8.84 -3.15
CA GLU A 202 -12.96 -8.79 -1.99
C GLU A 202 -14.41 -8.69 -2.46
N ASP A 203 -15.24 -9.65 -2.06
CA ASP A 203 -16.66 -9.65 -2.38
C ASP A 203 -17.44 -8.77 -1.40
N THR A 204 -17.47 -7.48 -1.69
CA THR A 204 -18.18 -6.45 -0.92
C THR A 204 -19.71 -6.49 -1.10
N ILE A 205 -20.24 -7.36 -1.99
CA ILE A 205 -21.69 -7.57 -2.19
C ILE A 205 -22.20 -8.62 -1.19
N SER A 206 -21.35 -9.56 -0.78
CA SER A 206 -21.68 -10.53 0.27
C SER A 206 -22.05 -9.81 1.57
N THR A 207 -23.16 -10.21 2.20
CA THR A 207 -23.87 -9.44 3.24
C THR A 207 -23.20 -9.44 4.63
N TYR A 208 -21.90 -9.69 4.73
CA TYR A 208 -21.15 -9.68 5.98
C TYR A 208 -19.98 -8.70 5.87
N HIS A 209 -19.71 -8.00 6.98
CA HIS A 209 -18.68 -7.00 7.22
C HIS A 209 -17.48 -7.01 6.23
N ASP A 210 -17.22 -5.86 5.61
CA ASP A 210 -16.07 -5.52 4.74
C ASP A 210 -15.77 -6.39 3.51
N GLY A 211 -16.57 -7.44 3.28
CA GLY A 211 -16.53 -8.29 2.10
C GLY A 211 -15.62 -9.50 2.26
N GLU A 212 -15.98 -10.64 1.66
CA GLU A 212 -15.19 -11.86 1.76
C GLU A 212 -13.90 -11.73 0.93
N VAL A 213 -12.74 -11.96 1.55
CA VAL A 213 -11.45 -12.03 0.86
C VAL A 213 -11.36 -13.34 0.06
N LEU A 214 -11.33 -13.23 -1.26
CA LEU A 214 -11.26 -14.37 -2.18
C LEU A 214 -9.82 -14.71 -2.62
N GLY A 215 -8.86 -13.87 -2.23
CA GLY A 215 -7.44 -14.07 -2.48
C GLY A 215 -6.72 -12.83 -2.99
N SER A 216 -5.40 -12.95 -3.08
CA SER A 216 -4.49 -11.87 -3.49
C SER A 216 -3.61 -12.29 -4.65
N LEU A 217 -3.18 -11.32 -5.44
CA LEU A 217 -2.17 -11.47 -6.48
C LEU A 217 -1.04 -10.45 -6.32
N ILE A 218 0.11 -10.81 -6.89
CA ILE A 218 1.18 -9.88 -7.21
C ILE A 218 1.17 -9.63 -8.71
N GLY A 219 1.42 -8.40 -9.14
CA GLY A 219 1.65 -8.08 -10.54
C GLY A 219 2.79 -7.11 -10.72
N SER A 220 3.09 -6.81 -11.98
CA SER A 220 4.06 -5.76 -12.29
C SER A 220 3.64 -4.90 -13.47
N ILE A 221 4.02 -3.62 -13.40
CA ILE A 221 3.81 -2.60 -14.42
C ILE A 221 5.17 -2.07 -14.86
N ASP A 222 5.39 -2.00 -16.16
CA ASP A 222 6.54 -1.32 -16.74
C ASP A 222 6.42 0.19 -16.55
N LEU A 223 7.37 0.83 -15.86
CA LEU A 223 7.28 2.27 -15.55
C LEU A 223 7.28 3.17 -16.79
N LYS A 224 7.88 2.71 -17.90
CA LYS A 224 8.01 3.50 -19.13
C LYS A 224 6.77 3.40 -20.00
N THR A 225 6.25 2.19 -20.17
CA THR A 225 5.09 1.93 -21.04
C THR A 225 3.77 1.95 -20.29
N MET A 226 3.80 1.94 -18.95
CA MET A 226 2.64 1.82 -18.05
C MET A 226 1.78 0.59 -18.33
N ARG A 227 2.37 -0.47 -18.91
CA ARG A 227 1.68 -1.72 -19.21
C ARG A 227 1.98 -2.77 -18.16
N ILE A 228 0.95 -3.55 -17.80
CA ILE A 228 1.12 -4.75 -16.98
C ILE A 228 2.00 -5.76 -17.74
N LYS A 229 3.07 -6.24 -17.09
CA LYS A 229 3.93 -7.30 -17.65
C LYS A 229 3.42 -8.69 -17.25
N PHE A 230 3.05 -8.85 -15.97
CA PHE A 230 2.48 -10.09 -15.47
C PHE A 230 1.55 -9.83 -14.28
N THR A 231 0.72 -10.83 -13.99
CA THR A 231 -0.03 -10.97 -12.74
C THR A 231 -0.02 -12.43 -12.32
N LYS A 232 0.09 -12.70 -11.02
CA LYS A 232 0.14 -14.04 -10.46
C LYS A 232 -0.62 -14.10 -9.15
N LYS A 233 -1.65 -14.95 -9.07
CA LYS A 233 -2.32 -15.24 -7.79
C LYS A 233 -1.30 -15.86 -6.82
N ILE A 234 -1.20 -15.28 -5.62
CA ILE A 234 -0.29 -15.70 -4.56
C ILE A 234 -1.01 -16.27 -3.33
N SER A 235 -2.29 -15.97 -3.15
CA SER A 235 -3.09 -16.47 -2.05
C SER A 235 -4.55 -16.71 -2.46
N ASP A 236 -5.19 -17.66 -1.78
CA ASP A 236 -6.62 -17.97 -1.87
C ASP A 236 -7.45 -17.34 -0.75
N SER A 237 -6.81 -16.73 0.26
CA SER A 237 -7.51 -16.28 1.48
C SER A 237 -6.90 -15.08 2.21
N HIS A 238 -5.66 -14.72 1.90
CA HIS A 238 -4.97 -13.60 2.55
C HIS A 238 -5.25 -12.30 1.80
N LYS A 239 -5.54 -11.22 2.53
CA LYS A 239 -5.64 -9.83 2.06
C LYS A 239 -4.30 -9.15 2.37
N PHE A 240 -3.47 -8.98 1.35
CA PHE A 240 -2.17 -8.35 1.51
C PHE A 240 -2.27 -6.86 1.16
N GLU A 241 -1.90 -5.99 2.11
CA GLU A 241 -2.06 -4.52 2.02
C GLU A 241 -0.77 -3.77 2.32
N GLY A 242 0.37 -4.46 2.29
CA GLY A 242 1.66 -3.81 2.36
C GLY A 242 2.70 -4.60 1.58
N LEU A 243 3.54 -3.89 0.84
CA LEU A 243 4.57 -4.46 -0.03
C LEU A 243 5.87 -3.69 0.10
N THR A 244 6.95 -4.39 0.44
CA THR A 244 8.27 -3.78 0.45
C THR A 244 9.35 -4.76 -0.01
N VAL A 245 10.44 -4.26 -0.58
CA VAL A 245 11.54 -5.11 -1.04
C VAL A 245 12.35 -5.59 0.16
N TYR A 246 12.53 -6.91 0.28
CA TYR A 246 13.38 -7.53 1.29
C TYR A 246 14.80 -7.70 0.78
N THR A 247 14.94 -8.42 -0.34
CA THR A 247 16.21 -8.62 -1.04
C THR A 247 15.99 -8.57 -2.54
N HIS A 248 17.01 -8.13 -3.28
CA HIS A 248 16.96 -8.09 -4.73
C HIS A 248 18.31 -8.53 -5.30
N SER A 249 18.27 -9.51 -6.20
CA SER A 249 19.42 -10.07 -6.89
C SER A 249 19.08 -10.22 -8.37
N LYS A 250 20.04 -10.66 -9.19
CA LYS A 250 19.80 -10.89 -10.62
C LYS A 250 18.82 -12.02 -10.92
N GLU A 251 18.72 -13.01 -10.03
CA GLU A 251 17.94 -14.24 -10.24
C GLU A 251 16.59 -14.22 -9.53
N LYS A 252 16.49 -13.44 -8.47
CA LYS A 252 15.28 -13.38 -7.64
C LYS A 252 15.10 -12.03 -6.99
N ILE A 253 13.84 -11.71 -6.77
CA ILE A 253 13.41 -10.63 -5.89
C ILE A 253 12.56 -11.20 -4.76
N GLU A 254 12.82 -10.76 -3.55
CA GLU A 254 12.06 -11.14 -2.36
C GLU A 254 11.39 -9.90 -1.78
N PHE A 255 10.13 -10.05 -1.41
CA PHE A 255 9.32 -9.01 -0.78
C PHE A 255 8.88 -9.43 0.61
N LEU A 256 8.70 -8.45 1.48
CA LEU A 256 7.88 -8.61 2.69
C LEU A 256 6.47 -8.07 2.43
N LEU A 257 5.49 -8.79 2.95
CA LEU A 257 4.07 -8.48 2.85
C LEU A 257 3.46 -8.41 4.26
N CYS A 258 2.51 -7.50 4.50
CA CYS A 258 1.64 -7.57 5.67
C CYS A 258 0.23 -7.97 5.26
N GLU A 259 -0.39 -8.76 6.13
CA GLU A 259 -1.78 -9.17 5.99
C GLU A 259 -2.68 -8.30 6.86
N ASP A 260 -3.77 -7.82 6.29
CA ASP A 260 -4.94 -7.39 7.06
C ASP A 260 -5.92 -8.56 7.21
N LYS A 261 -6.36 -8.78 8.44
CA LYS A 261 -7.27 -9.87 8.81
C LYS A 261 -8.69 -9.39 9.11
N ASP A 262 -8.95 -8.09 8.97
CA ASP A 262 -10.23 -7.46 9.30
C ASP A 262 -10.67 -7.80 10.75
N THR A 263 -9.71 -7.83 11.68
CA THR A 263 -9.97 -8.09 13.11
C THR A 263 -9.41 -6.99 14.00
N ASP A 264 -10.04 -6.78 15.16
CA ASP A 264 -9.54 -5.87 16.20
C ASP A 264 -8.36 -6.44 17.00
N ILE A 265 -7.88 -7.65 16.66
CA ILE A 265 -6.73 -8.25 17.31
C ILE A 265 -5.49 -7.50 16.85
N LEU A 266 -4.72 -6.98 17.81
CA LEU A 266 -3.44 -6.32 17.55
C LEU A 266 -2.35 -7.34 17.25
N GLU A 267 -2.50 -8.09 16.17
CA GLU A 267 -1.49 -8.99 15.61
C GLU A 267 -1.39 -8.80 14.09
N THR A 268 -0.16 -8.68 13.61
CA THR A 268 0.14 -8.59 12.17
C THR A 268 1.09 -9.71 11.78
N ASP A 269 0.73 -10.46 10.74
CA ASP A 269 1.63 -11.46 10.15
C ASP A 269 2.43 -10.83 9.00
N ILE A 270 3.74 -11.10 9.01
CA ILE A 270 4.65 -10.72 7.93
C ILE A 270 4.99 -11.95 7.13
N TYR A 271 4.76 -11.88 5.83
CA TYR A 271 5.05 -12.95 4.87
C TYR A 271 6.24 -12.55 4.01
N LYS A 272 7.02 -13.56 3.59
CA LYS A 272 8.04 -13.40 2.56
C LYS A 272 7.55 -14.01 1.26
N LEU A 273 7.47 -13.18 0.22
CA LEU A 273 7.19 -13.60 -1.15
C LEU A 273 8.49 -13.60 -1.94
N SER A 274 8.93 -14.74 -2.46
CA SER A 274 10.08 -14.84 -3.37
C SER A 274 9.58 -15.04 -4.79
N LEU A 275 10.03 -14.20 -5.72
CA LEU A 275 9.76 -14.31 -7.15
C LEU A 275 11.08 -14.56 -7.89
N ASP A 276 11.13 -15.64 -8.68
CA ASP A 276 12.23 -15.88 -9.60
C ASP A 276 12.13 -14.86 -10.75
N LEU A 277 13.18 -14.06 -10.92
CA LEU A 277 13.34 -13.23 -12.11
C LEU A 277 13.83 -14.15 -13.22
N ASP A 278 12.98 -14.42 -14.21
CA ASP A 278 13.35 -15.25 -15.35
C ASP A 278 14.67 -14.71 -15.95
N CYS A 279 15.77 -15.44 -15.69
CA CYS A 279 17.07 -15.19 -16.31
C CYS A 279 16.99 -15.64 -17.77
N ALA A 280 16.20 -14.94 -18.58
CA ALA A 280 16.40 -14.92 -20.01
C ALA A 280 17.73 -14.21 -20.24
N THR A 281 18.80 -15.00 -20.20
CA THR A 281 20.15 -14.67 -20.63
C THR A 281 20.10 -13.68 -21.78
N ILE A 282 20.64 -12.49 -21.51
CA ILE A 282 21.16 -11.59 -22.54
C ILE A 282 22.21 -12.42 -23.29
N ASN A 283 21.87 -12.84 -24.51
CA ASN A 283 22.88 -13.20 -25.51
C ASN A 283 23.47 -11.93 -26.10
#